data_AF-A0A937Q2X3-F1
#
_entry.id   AF-A0A937Q2X3-F1
#
_cell.length_a   1.000
_cell.length_b   1.000
_cell.length_c   1.000
_cell.angle_alpha   90.00
_cell.angle_beta   90.00
_cell.angle_gamma   90.00
#
_symmetry.space_group_name_H-M   'P 1'
#
loop_
_entity.id
_entity.type
_entity.pdbx_description
1 polymer ?
#
loop_
_entity_poly.entity_id
_entity_poly.type
_entity_poly.pdbx_seq_one_letter_code
_entity_poly.pdbx_strand_id
1 'polypeptide(L)' 'GGGSWYVTIKDSSCEVSEGSHVSPTTTIKMGDNDFINLITGKLNAMSAFTGGKLKVEGDLMKSQLIEKLFKF' A
#
# COMPACT_ATOMS: atom_id res chain seq x y z
N GLY A 1 -3.00 12.81 10.41
CA GLY A 1 -1.98 12.15 11.23
C GLY A 1 -1.92 10.71 10.79
N GLY A 2 -0.72 10.19 10.58
CA GLY A 2 -0.47 8.84 10.14
C GLY A 2 -1.08 7.79 11.05
N GLY A 3 -1.47 6.68 10.44
CA GLY A 3 -2.04 5.51 11.09
C GLY A 3 -1.51 4.25 10.43
N SER A 4 -1.73 3.12 11.08
CA SER A 4 -1.53 1.81 10.46
C SER A 4 -2.88 1.28 10.03
N TRP A 5 -2.93 0.69 8.85
CA TRP A 5 -4.09 -0.03 8.37
C TRP A 5 -3.63 -1.33 7.73
N TYR A 6 -4.48 -2.35 7.83
CA TYR A 6 -4.31 -3.54 7.03
C TYR A 6 -5.57 -3.82 6.23
N VAL A 7 -5.36 -4.45 5.08
CA VAL A 7 -6.42 -4.83 4.16
C VAL A 7 -6.35 -6.33 3.98
N THR A 8 -7.47 -7.00 4.25
CA THR A 8 -7.63 -8.43 3.97
C THR A 8 -8.39 -8.57 2.66
N ILE A 9 -7.78 -9.26 1.69
CA ILE A 9 -8.40 -9.56 0.40
C ILE A 9 -8.56 -11.07 0.32
N LYS A 10 -9.81 -11.53 0.32
CA LYS A 10 -10.15 -12.94 0.31
C LYS A 10 -11.50 -13.12 -0.38
N ASP A 11 -11.69 -14.19 -1.14
CA ASP A 11 -13.00 -14.55 -1.71
C ASP A 11 -13.65 -13.39 -2.53
N SER A 12 -12.83 -12.64 -3.26
CA SER A 12 -13.24 -11.44 -4.02
C SER A 12 -13.83 -10.30 -3.16
N SER A 13 -13.69 -10.35 -1.84
CA SER A 13 -13.99 -9.25 -0.92
C SER A 13 -12.73 -8.53 -0.44
N CYS A 14 -12.92 -7.29 0.00
CA CYS A 14 -11.87 -6.43 0.54
C CYS A 14 -12.36 -5.86 1.87
N GLU A 15 -11.67 -6.18 2.96
CA GLU A 15 -11.96 -5.70 4.30
C GLU A 15 -10.82 -4.84 4.80
N VAL A 16 -11.13 -3.61 5.21
CA VAL A 16 -10.17 -2.65 5.76
C VAL A 16 -10.31 -2.60 7.26
N SER A 17 -9.19 -2.64 7.97
CA SER A 17 -9.15 -2.54 9.44
C SER A 17 -8.03 -1.60 9.88
N GLU A 18 -8.30 -0.88 10.95
CA GLU A 18 -7.32 0.00 11.59
C GLU A 18 -6.34 -0.82 12.43
N GLY A 19 -5.07 -0.41 12.43
CA GLY A 19 -3.96 -1.09 13.10
C GLY A 19 -3.05 -1.87 12.14
N SER A 20 -2.20 -2.71 12.72
CA SER A 20 -1.24 -3.54 11.99
C SER A 20 -1.66 -5.01 12.05
N HIS A 21 -1.56 -5.73 10.93
CA HIS A 21 -1.77 -7.18 10.93
C HIS A 21 -0.57 -7.89 11.58
N VAL A 22 -0.81 -8.96 12.35
CA VAL A 22 0.26 -9.71 13.05
C VAL A 22 1.15 -10.52 12.10
N SER A 23 0.63 -10.87 10.92
CA SER A 23 1.35 -11.61 9.88
C SER A 23 0.95 -11.09 8.51
N PRO A 24 1.40 -9.88 8.11
CA PRO A 24 1.05 -9.30 6.82
C PRO A 24 1.77 -10.07 5.71
N THR A 25 1.06 -10.34 4.62
CA THR A 25 1.70 -10.94 3.43
C THR A 25 2.59 -9.93 2.71
N THR A 26 2.15 -8.67 2.69
CA THR A 26 2.86 -7.53 2.10
C THR A 26 2.65 -6.34 3.02
N THR A 27 3.74 -5.63 3.34
CA THR A 27 3.70 -4.40 4.12
C THR A 27 4.15 -3.25 3.23
N ILE A 28 3.33 -2.22 3.13
CA ILE A 28 3.66 -0.97 2.44
C ILE A 28 3.99 0.09 3.49
N LYS A 29 5.17 0.68 3.40
CA LYS A 29 5.61 1.77 4.27
C LYS A 29 5.85 3.02 3.43
N MET A 30 5.29 4.13 3.88
CA MET A 30 5.28 5.41 3.18
C MET A 30 5.02 6.54 4.16
N GLY A 31 5.56 7.73 3.89
CA GLY A 31 5.19 8.91 4.66
C GLY A 31 3.78 9.40 4.33
N ASP A 32 3.05 9.93 5.32
CA ASP A 32 1.67 10.40 5.17
C ASP A 32 1.46 11.28 3.92
N ASN A 33 2.34 12.26 3.69
CA ASN A 33 2.21 13.20 2.58
C ASN A 33 2.49 12.52 1.22
N ASP A 34 3.43 11.58 1.17
CA ASP A 34 3.67 10.79 -0.04
C ASP A 34 2.48 9.88 -0.34
N PHE A 35 1.80 9.36 0.69
CA PHE A 35 0.58 8.57 0.54
C PHE A 35 -0.56 9.39 -0.05
N ILE A 36 -0.79 10.59 0.47
CA ILE A 36 -1.79 11.51 -0.11
C ILE A 36 -1.43 11.85 -1.56
N ASN A 37 -0.17 12.14 -1.87
CA ASN A 37 0.24 12.43 -3.24
C ASN A 37 0.08 11.22 -4.17
N LEU A 38 0.32 10.01 -3.67
CA LEU A 38 0.14 8.77 -4.43
C LEU A 38 -1.33 8.52 -4.75
N ILE A 39 -2.21 8.56 -3.74
CA ILE A 39 -3.65 8.30 -3.94
C ILE A 39 -4.34 9.41 -4.76
N THR A 40 -3.81 10.63 -4.75
CA THR A 40 -4.30 11.74 -5.58
C THR A 40 -3.67 11.78 -6.98
N GLY A 41 -2.78 10.83 -7.31
CA GLY A 41 -2.11 10.75 -8.61
C GLY A 41 -1.00 11.78 -8.85
N LYS A 42 -0.68 12.61 -7.85
CA LYS A 42 0.40 13.62 -7.91
C LYS A 42 1.80 13.00 -7.82
N LEU A 43 1.90 11.79 -7.26
CA LEU A 43 3.13 11.01 -7.16
C LEU A 43 2.96 9.70 -7.93
N ASN A 44 3.89 9.41 -8.83
CA ASN A 44 3.92 8.13 -9.53
C ASN A 44 4.43 7.02 -8.61
N ALA A 45 3.68 5.91 -8.51
CA ALA A 45 4.00 4.76 -7.65
C ALA A 45 5.40 4.19 -7.93
N MET A 46 5.76 4.05 -9.21
CA MET A 46 7.04 3.47 -9.60
C MET A 46 8.22 4.39 -9.28
N SER A 47 8.06 5.70 -9.51
CA SER A 47 9.07 6.69 -9.10
C SER A 47 9.20 6.75 -7.57
N ALA A 48 8.09 6.62 -6.83
CA ALA A 48 8.13 6.58 -5.37
C ALA A 48 8.86 5.34 -4.85
N PHE A 49 8.67 4.17 -5.47
CA PHE A 49 9.34 2.93 -5.10
C PHE A 49 10.84 2.98 -5.39
N THR A 50 11.21 3.32 -6.62
CA THR A 50 12.62 3.42 -7.03
C THR A 50 13.36 4.53 -6.29
N GLY A 51 12.69 5.63 -5.95
CA GLY A 51 13.20 6.72 -5.12
C GLY A 51 13.20 6.43 -3.60
N GLY A 52 12.74 5.26 -3.16
CA GLY A 52 12.75 4.84 -1.76
C GLY A 52 11.70 5.48 -0.84
N LYS A 53 10.77 6.26 -1.40
CA LYS A 53 9.63 6.88 -0.69
C LYS A 53 8.50 5.89 -0.42
N LEU A 54 8.35 4.90 -1.29
CA LEU A 54 7.49 3.75 -1.12
C LEU A 54 8.39 2.54 -0.85
N LYS A 55 8.25 1.92 0.32
CA LYS A 55 8.92 0.67 0.65
C LYS A 55 7.91 -0.45 0.71
N VAL A 56 8.26 -1.58 0.10
CA VAL A 56 7.46 -2.79 0.11
C VAL A 56 8.28 -3.88 0.77
N GLU A 57 7.71 -4.51 1.79
CA GLU A 57 8.27 -5.67 2.48
C GLU A 57 7.33 -6.87 2.32
N GLY A 58 7.86 -8.09 2.31
CA GLY A 58 7.08 -9.31 2.11
C GLY A 58 6.97 -9.71 0.64
N ASP A 59 5.79 -10.15 0.21
CA ASP A 59 5.57 -10.66 -1.15
C ASP A 59 5.44 -9.50 -2.17
N LEU A 60 6.48 -9.35 -3.00
CA LEU A 60 6.55 -8.36 -4.07
C LEU A 60 5.62 -8.66 -5.25
N MET A 61 5.27 -9.92 -5.50
CA MET A 61 4.32 -10.24 -6.57
C MET A 61 2.91 -9.82 -6.17
N LYS A 62 2.57 -10.02 -4.89
CA LYS A 62 1.28 -9.55 -4.35
C LYS A 62 1.22 -8.02 -4.22
N SER A 63 2.35 -7.34 -3.99
CA SER A 63 2.35 -5.87 -3.98
C SER A 63 1.97 -5.26 -5.34
N GLN A 64 2.32 -5.90 -6.46
CA GLN A 64 1.88 -5.46 -7.79
C GLN A 64 0.37 -5.58 -7.99
N LEU A 65 -0.31 -6.49 -7.27
CA LEU A 65 -1.78 -6.57 -7.31
C LEU A 65 -2.43 -5.36 -6.63
N ILE A 66 -1.77 -4.78 -5.63
CA ILE A 66 -2.26 -3.58 -4.94
C ILE A 66 -2.32 -2.38 -5.89
N GLU A 67 -1.32 -2.20 -6.76
CA GLU A 67 -1.39 -1.16 -7.81
C GLU A 67 -2.57 -1.38 -8.77
N LYS A 68 -2.93 -2.65 -9.05
CA LYS A 68 -4.11 -2.96 -9.88
C LYS A 68 -5.43 -2.65 -9.18
N LEU A 69 -5.46 -2.74 -7.85
CA LEU A 69 -6.65 -2.45 -7.03
C LEU A 69 -6.89 -0.95 -6.88
N PHE A 70 -5.82 -0.14 -6.78
CA PHE A 70 -5.90 1.32 -6.69
C PHE A 70 -5.92 2.01 -8.07
N LYS A 71 -6.28 1.30 -9.14
CA LYS A 71 -6.54 1.94 -10.44
C LYS A 71 -7.75 2.85 -10.31
N PHE A 72 -7.50 4.16 -10.26
CA PHE A 72 -8.45 5.20 -10.64
C PHE A 72 -8.43 5.38 -12.15
#